data_AF-A0A2M7QFL9-F1
#
_entry.id   AF-A0A2M7QFL9-F1
#
_cell.length_a   1.000
_cell.length_b   1.000
_cell.length_c   1.000
_cell.angle_alpha   90.00
_cell.angle_beta   90.00
_cell.angle_gamma   90.00
#
_symmetry.space_group_name_H-M   'P 1'
#
loop_
_entity.id
_entity.type
_entity.pdbx_description
1 polymer ?
#
loop_
_entity_poly.entity_id
_entity_poly.type
_entity_poly.pdbx_seq_one_letter_code
_entity_poly.pdbx_strand_id
1 'polypeptide(L)'
;MGVVIPSLSYEVLPLSAIESLSLGTLIIVPKTAVFEEIIKDKKGVIFFRYNDFNDLQNKIIKTFKNPPTLKNISYNEFSPDKHYLSLKRIYKRLI
;
A
#
# COMPACT_ATOMS: atom_id res chain seq x y z
N MET A 1 1.30 15.51 2.60
CA MET A 1 -0.10 15.11 2.34
C MET A 1 -0.14 13.59 2.28
N GLY A 2 -1.20 12.93 2.76
CA GLY A 2 -1.28 11.46 2.86
C GLY A 2 -2.62 10.93 2.39
N VAL A 3 -2.67 9.67 1.98
CA VAL A 3 -3.89 9.01 1.49
C VAL A 3 -4.48 8.12 2.58
N VAL A 4 -5.79 8.18 2.78
CA VAL A 4 -6.50 7.29 3.71
C VAL A 4 -7.34 6.33 2.88
N ILE A 5 -7.18 5.03 3.11
CA ILE A 5 -7.97 3.98 2.45
C ILE A 5 -8.76 3.27 3.54
N PRO A 6 -9.96 3.75 3.92
CA PRO A 6 -10.75 3.20 5.02
C PRO A 6 -11.59 2.00 4.56
N SER A 7 -10.99 1.06 3.81
CA SER A 7 -11.74 -0.05 3.22
C SER A 7 -12.33 -0.97 4.31
N LEU A 8 -13.63 -1.24 4.21
CA LEU A 8 -14.37 -2.20 5.04
C LEU A 8 -14.56 -3.54 4.32
N SER A 9 -13.96 -3.71 3.15
CA SER A 9 -14.02 -4.93 2.36
C SER A 9 -12.60 -5.42 2.11
N TYR A 10 -12.48 -6.72 1.81
CA TYR A 10 -11.19 -7.29 1.46
C TYR A 10 -10.82 -6.85 0.05
N GLU A 11 -9.70 -6.14 -0.06
CA GLU A 11 -9.05 -5.85 -1.34
C GLU A 11 -8.40 -7.12 -1.88
N VAL A 12 -8.32 -7.28 -3.21
CA VAL A 12 -7.54 -8.38 -3.82
C VAL A 12 -6.09 -7.96 -4.02
N LEU A 13 -5.90 -6.74 -4.56
CA LEU A 13 -4.60 -6.09 -4.72
C LEU A 13 -4.83 -4.59 -4.48
N PRO A 14 -4.25 -3.99 -3.43
CA PRO A 14 -4.53 -2.60 -3.10
C PRO A 14 -3.73 -1.65 -4.00
N LEU A 15 -4.17 -1.50 -5.25
CA LEU A 15 -3.49 -0.69 -6.27
C LEU A 15 -3.29 0.75 -5.82
N SER A 16 -4.31 1.40 -5.26
CA SER A 16 -4.20 2.78 -4.77
C SER A 16 -3.15 2.95 -3.67
N ALA A 17 -2.95 1.92 -2.84
CA ALA A 17 -1.90 1.92 -1.82
C ALA A 17 -0.51 1.85 -2.47
N ILE A 18 -0.32 0.94 -3.43
CA ILE A 18 0.93 0.75 -4.15
C ILE A 18 1.30 2.02 -4.93
N GLU A 19 0.34 2.62 -5.63
CA GLU A 19 0.52 3.87 -6.39
C GLU A 19 0.94 5.02 -5.47
N SER A 20 0.21 5.22 -4.37
CA SER A 20 0.51 6.28 -3.40
C SER A 20 1.92 6.14 -2.85
N LEU A 21 2.28 4.93 -2.43
CA LEU A 21 3.60 4.65 -1.90
C LEU A 21 4.70 4.85 -2.95
N SER A 22 4.45 4.49 -4.21
CA SER A 22 5.38 4.69 -5.34
C SER A 22 5.67 6.17 -5.60
N LEU A 23 4.70 7.04 -5.30
CA LEU A 23 4.85 8.49 -5.34
C LEU A 23 5.46 9.08 -4.05
N GLY A 24 5.95 8.23 -3.13
CA GLY A 24 6.47 8.67 -1.83
C GLY A 24 5.38 9.26 -0.91
N THR A 25 4.11 8.95 -1.18
CA THR A 25 2.97 9.43 -0.38
C THR A 25 2.65 8.42 0.71
N LEU A 26 2.53 8.91 1.95
CA LEU A 26 2.16 8.07 3.08
C LEU A 26 0.71 7.58 2.91
N ILE A 27 0.43 6.39 3.44
CA ILE A 27 -0.91 5.83 3.43
C ILE A 27 -1.34 5.41 4.84
N ILE A 28 -2.65 5.52 5.10
CA ILE A 28 -3.31 5.02 6.31
C ILE A 28 -4.33 3.97 5.87
N VAL A 29 -4.14 2.71 6.28
CA VAL A 29 -4.89 1.54 5.78
C VAL A 29 -5.32 0.63 6.92
N PRO A 30 -6.41 -0.15 6.78
CA PRO A 30 -6.82 -1.09 7.80
C PRO A 30 -5.80 -2.24 7.87
N LYS A 31 -5.61 -2.76 9.07
CA LYS A 31 -4.79 -3.96 9.30
C LYS A 31 -5.58 -5.21 8.91
N THR A 32 -5.68 -5.47 7.61
CA THR A 32 -6.22 -6.72 7.04
C THR A 32 -5.09 -7.55 6.42
N ALA A 33 -5.36 -8.85 6.18
CA ALA A 33 -4.37 -9.79 5.65
C ALA A 33 -3.69 -9.28 4.36
N VAL A 34 -4.47 -8.76 3.42
CA VAL A 34 -3.97 -8.29 2.12
C VAL A 34 -3.00 -7.12 2.26
N PHE A 35 -3.33 -6.12 3.08
CA PHE A 35 -2.41 -5.01 3.32
C PHE A 35 -1.17 -5.47 4.13
N GLU A 36 -1.32 -6.42 5.07
CA GLU A 36 -0.18 -6.96 5.80
C GLU A 36 0.76 -7.79 4.91
N GLU A 37 0.24 -8.57 3.97
CA GLU A 37 1.04 -9.40 3.08
C GLU A 37 1.78 -8.57 2.02
N ILE A 38 1.13 -7.54 1.49
CA ILE A 38 1.63 -6.81 0.32
C ILE A 38 2.54 -5.64 0.72
N ILE A 39 2.21 -4.93 1.82
CA ILE A 39 2.84 -3.63 2.10
C ILE A 39 3.34 -3.43 3.53
N LYS A 40 3.32 -4.43 4.41
CA LYS A 40 3.68 -4.27 5.83
C LYS A 40 5.10 -3.73 6.08
N ASP A 41 6.07 -4.20 5.31
CA ASP A 41 7.48 -3.81 5.48
C ASP A 41 7.86 -2.54 4.69
N LYS A 42 6.86 -1.90 4.09
CA LYS A 42 7.06 -0.74 3.23
C LYS A 42 7.02 0.53 4.08
N LYS A 43 7.99 1.43 3.86
CA LYS A 43 7.98 2.73 4.55
C LYS A 43 6.79 3.56 4.07
N GLY A 44 6.22 4.35 4.97
CA GLY A 44 5.05 5.19 4.66
C GLY A 44 3.70 4.52 4.86
N VAL A 45 3.67 3.29 5.40
CA VAL A 45 2.43 2.60 5.75
C VAL A 45 2.09 2.80 7.22
N ILE A 46 0.86 3.22 7.48
CA ILE A 46 0.31 3.35 8.83
C ILE A 46 -0.93 2.48 8.93
N PHE A 47 -0.88 1.48 9.80
CA PHE A 47 -2.02 0.61 10.06
C PHE A 47 -2.92 1.17 11.16
N PHE A 48 -4.24 1.09 10.92
CA PHE A 48 -5.27 1.19 11.94
C PHE A 48 -6.02 -0.14 12.09
N ARG A 49 -6.63 -0.39 13.26
CA ARG A 49 -7.41 -1.59 13.52
C ARG A 49 -8.64 -1.65 12.60
N TYR A 50 -8.84 -2.80 11.96
CA TYR A 50 -9.98 -3.00 11.07
C TYR A 50 -11.31 -2.75 11.82
N ASN A 51 -12.20 -1.99 11.19
CA ASN A 51 -13.51 -1.58 11.75
C ASN A 51 -13.46 -0.75 13.06
N ASP A 52 -12.31 -0.15 13.39
CA ASP A 52 -12.15 0.73 14.55
C ASP A 52 -11.98 2.20 14.11
N PHE A 53 -13.08 2.95 14.11
CA PHE A 53 -13.10 4.36 13.71
C PHE A 53 -12.29 5.26 14.65
N ASN A 54 -12.21 4.91 15.94
CA ASN A 54 -11.45 5.69 16.91
C ASN A 54 -9.96 5.51 16.69
N ASP A 55 -9.48 4.29 16.40
CA ASP A 55 -8.09 4.08 16.04
C ASP A 55 -7.76 4.79 14.72
N LEU A 56 -8.61 4.72 13.70
CA LEU A 56 -8.43 5.47 12.45
C LEU A 56 -8.25 6.97 12.71
N GLN A 57 -9.15 7.58 13.48
CA GLN A 57 -9.07 9.00 13.85
C GLN A 57 -7.74 9.29 14.56
N ASN A 58 -7.34 8.47 15.52
CA ASN A 58 -6.10 8.63 16.26
C ASN A 58 -4.86 8.53 15.35
N LYS A 59 -4.85 7.64 14.36
CA LYS A 59 -3.77 7.53 13.38
C LYS A 59 -3.69 8.76 12.49
N ILE A 60 -4.83 9.27 12.02
CA ILE A 60 -4.88 10.50 11.22
C ILE A 60 -4.29 11.67 12.02
N ILE A 61 -4.75 11.89 13.26
CA ILE A 61 -4.29 12.99 14.11
C ILE A 61 -2.78 12.88 14.39
N LYS A 62 -2.30 11.69 14.77
CA LYS A 62 -0.87 11.46 15.04
C LYS A 62 0.01 11.76 13.83
N THR A 63 -0.43 11.30 12.66
CA THR A 63 0.29 11.50 11.39
C THR A 63 0.29 12.97 10.98
N PHE A 64 -0.81 13.69 11.19
CA PHE A 64 -0.89 15.12 10.90
C PHE A 64 0.04 15.94 11.79
N LYS A 65 0.08 15.63 13.10
CA LYS A 65 0.94 16.33 14.06
C LYS A 65 2.43 16.06 13.81
N ASN A 66 2.79 14.83 13.47
CA ASN A 66 4.16 14.40 13.22
C ASN A 66 4.25 13.71 11.86
N PRO A 67 4.29 14.47 10.75
CA PRO A 67 4.30 13.89 9.42
C PRO A 67 5.63 13.14 9.18
N PRO A 68 5.58 11.84 8.82
CA PRO A 68 6.79 11.10 8.50
C PRO A 68 7.44 11.67 7.23
N THR A 69 8.76 11.78 7.24
CA THR A 69 9.52 12.10 6.03
C THR A 69 9.66 10.85 5.18
N LEU A 70 9.06 10.86 4.00
CA LEU A 70 9.21 9.79 3.03
C LEU A 70 10.10 10.25 1.90
N LYS A 71 11.00 9.36 1.46
CA LYS A 71 11.67 9.48 0.17
C LYS A 71 10.88 8.68 -0.85
N ASN A 72 11.01 9.01 -2.13
CA ASN A 72 10.45 8.17 -3.19
C ASN A 72 11.00 6.75 -3.05
N ILE A 73 10.11 5.79 -2.93
CA ILE A 73 10.45 4.37 -2.87
C ILE A 73 10.04 3.78 -4.20
N SER A 74 11.01 3.20 -4.91
CA SER A 74 10.71 2.49 -6.14
C SER A 74 10.17 1.10 -5.82
N TYR A 75 8.88 0.86 -6.09
CA TYR A 75 8.26 -0.46 -5.98
C TYR A 75 8.49 -1.26 -7.26
N ASN A 76 9.75 -1.61 -7.55
CA ASN A 76 10.13 -2.35 -8.76
C ASN A 76 9.42 -3.71 -8.90
N GLU A 77 8.84 -4.25 -7.82
CA GLU A 77 8.10 -5.51 -7.87
C GLU A 77 6.76 -5.41 -8.59
N PHE A 78 6.14 -4.23 -8.62
CA PHE A 78 4.88 -3.94 -9.31
C PHE A 78 5.11 -3.17 -10.62
N SER A 79 6.34 -3.17 -11.15
CA SER A 79 6.62 -2.44 -12.38
C SER A 79 6.00 -3.12 -13.60
N PRO A 80 5.51 -2.33 -14.58
CA PRO A 80 4.99 -2.86 -15.84
C PRO A 80 5.98 -3.79 -16.54
N ASP A 81 7.26 -3.43 -16.56
CA ASP A 81 8.32 -4.22 -17.20
C ASP A 81 8.45 -5.62 -16.58
N LYS A 82 8.44 -5.70 -15.24
CA LYS A 82 8.56 -6.97 -14.52
C LYS A 82 7.33 -7.84 -14.78
N HIS A 83 6.14 -7.26 -14.78
CA HIS A 83 4.91 -7.96 -15.10
C HIS A 83 4.90 -8.45 -16.55
N TYR A 84 5.26 -7.60 -17.51
CA TYR A 84 5.35 -7.96 -18.93
C TYR A 84 6.33 -9.12 -19.17
N LEU A 85 7.54 -9.05 -18.61
CA LEU A 85 8.54 -10.11 -18.76
C LEU A 85 8.09 -11.44 -18.14
N SER A 86 7.38 -11.37 -17.01
CA SER A 86 6.82 -12.55 -16.33
C SER A 86 5.73 -13.21 -17.17
N LEU A 87 4.77 -12.42 -17.68
CA LEU A 87 3.73 -12.91 -18.58
C LEU A 87 4.31 -13.52 -19.85
N LYS A 88 5.26 -12.83 -20.50
CA LYS A 88 5.94 -13.33 -21.70
C LYS A 88 6.62 -14.67 -21.46
N ARG A 89 7.26 -14.87 -20.31
CA ARG A 89 7.87 -16.15 -19.92
C ARG A 89 6.84 -17.26 -19.80
N ILE A 90 5.69 -16.98 -19.19
CA ILE A 90 4.60 -17.96 -19.03
C ILE A 90 4.05 -18.36 -20.40
N TYR A 91 3.73 -17.38 -21.26
CA TYR A 91 3.22 -17.67 -22.61
C TYR A 91 4.21 -18.46 -23.45
N LYS A 92 5.51 -18.13 -23.40
CA LYS A 92 6.58 -18.86 -24.10
C LYS A 92 6.80 -20.29 -23.61
N ARG A 93 6.25 -20.68 -22.45
CA ARG A 93 6.35 -22.06 -21.94
C ARG A 93 5.22 -22.95 -22.45
N LEU A 94 4.12 -22.35 -22.90
CA LEU A 94 2.93 -23.06 -23.37
C LEU A 94 2.95 -23.29 -24.90
N ILE A 95 3.90 -22.67 -25.60
CA ILE A 95 4.20 -22.82 -27.03
C ILE A 95 5.55 -23.49 -27.14
#